data_AF-A0A944ZH19-F1
#
_entry.id   AF-A0A944ZH19-F1
#
_cell.length_a   1.000
_cell.length_b   1.000
_cell.length_c   1.000
_cell.angle_alpha   90.00
_cell.angle_beta   90.00
_cell.angle_gamma   90.00
#
_symmetry.space_group_name_H-M   'P 1'
#
loop_
_entity.id
_entity.type
_entity.pdbx_description
1 polymer ?
#
loop_
_entity_poly.entity_id
_entity_poly.type
_entity_poly.pdbx_seq_one_letter_code
_entity_poly.pdbx_strand_id
1 'polypeptide(L)'
;QWVKDLQVAIGWVVAAYEKVPTVSLVTRGAAIVPGVLTTGLQSRIKRFVALDAPLTLASDRRYGAGQIGAILPGMLSDLGDIGQLVSLVAPRPTWIVAGKNMQGEDLDRKLLIESLAYAASIYKMNQSRELHVMMADGRKNWLRRVFMP
;
A
#
# COMPACT_ATOMS: atom_id res chain seq x y z
N GLN A 1 -9.90 11.01 8.79
CA GLN A 1 -9.22 12.29 8.56
C GLN A 1 -8.18 12.20 7.44
N TRP A 2 -7.07 11.47 7.58
CA TRP A 2 -5.98 11.46 6.58
C TRP A 2 -6.40 11.14 5.14
N VAL A 3 -7.36 10.22 4.95
CA VAL A 3 -7.91 9.91 3.62
C VAL A 3 -8.52 11.15 2.95
N LYS A 4 -9.28 11.95 3.72
CA LYS A 4 -9.88 13.19 3.25
C LYS A 4 -8.81 14.24 2.94
N ASP A 5 -7.80 14.35 3.79
CA ASP A 5 -6.69 15.29 3.61
C ASP A 5 -5.91 14.98 2.32
N LEU A 6 -5.63 13.69 2.05
CA LEU A 6 -4.98 13.26 0.81
C LEU A 6 -5.87 13.52 -0.42
N GLN A 7 -7.18 13.30 -0.33
CA GLN A 7 -8.11 13.63 -1.42
C GLN A 7 -8.12 15.14 -1.72
N VAL A 8 -8.09 15.99 -0.69
CA VAL A 8 -8.00 17.45 -0.85
C VAL A 8 -6.67 17.84 -1.50
N ALA A 9 -5.54 17.28 -1.05
CA ALA A 9 -4.24 17.54 -1.63
C ALA A 9 -4.19 17.17 -3.13
N ILE A 10 -4.80 16.06 -3.53
CA ILE A 10 -4.94 15.68 -4.95
C ILE A 10 -5.80 16.70 -5.70
N GLY A 11 -6.87 17.21 -5.08
CA GLY A 11 -7.67 18.30 -5.63
C GLY A 11 -6.85 19.56 -5.92
N TRP A 12 -5.92 19.92 -5.02
CA TRP A 12 -5.02 21.05 -5.23
C TRP A 12 -4.03 20.82 -6.37
N VAL A 13 -3.46 19.62 -6.49
CA VAL A 13 -2.58 19.27 -7.63
C VAL A 13 -3.34 19.40 -8.95
N VAL A 14 -4.62 19.04 -8.98
CA VAL A 14 -5.43 19.19 -10.19
C VAL A 14 -5.69 20.65 -10.52
N ALA A 15 -6.01 21.46 -9.51
CA ALA A 15 -6.31 22.88 -9.69
C ALA A 15 -5.08 23.70 -10.09
N ALA A 16 -3.88 23.27 -9.69
CA ALA A 16 -2.64 24.01 -9.90
C ALA A 16 -2.02 23.84 -11.30
N TYR A 17 -2.47 22.86 -12.10
CA TYR A 17 -1.84 22.52 -13.38
C TYR A 17 -2.85 22.57 -14.53
N GLU A 18 -2.50 23.29 -15.61
CA GLU A 18 -3.31 23.32 -16.84
C GLU A 18 -3.47 21.92 -17.46
N LYS A 19 -2.36 21.17 -17.52
CA LYS A 19 -2.37 19.74 -17.87
C LYS A 19 -2.16 18.92 -16.60
N VAL A 20 -3.23 18.28 -16.15
CA VAL A 20 -3.22 17.47 -14.91
C VAL A 20 -2.16 16.36 -15.00
N PRO A 21 -1.18 16.32 -14.09
CA PRO A 21 -0.15 15.29 -14.10
C PRO A 21 -0.69 13.95 -13.61
N THR A 22 0.01 12.88 -13.98
CA THR A 22 -0.21 11.55 -13.40
C THR A 22 0.25 11.54 -11.94
N VAL A 23 -0.65 11.19 -11.02
CA VAL A 23 -0.35 11.13 -9.58
C VAL A 23 0.04 9.71 -9.18
N SER A 24 1.19 9.57 -8.51
CA SER A 24 1.57 8.35 -7.77
C SER A 24 1.52 8.65 -6.28
N LEU A 25 0.87 7.79 -5.49
CA LEU A 25 0.86 7.92 -4.04
C LEU A 25 1.91 6.99 -3.42
N VAL A 26 2.83 7.57 -2.65
CA VAL A 26 3.88 6.85 -1.93
C VAL A 26 3.59 6.95 -0.44
N THR A 27 3.61 5.82 0.25
CA THR A 27 3.42 5.72 1.70
C THR A 27 4.57 4.98 2.34
N ARG A 28 4.78 5.22 3.64
CA ARG A 28 5.79 4.53 4.42
C ARG A 28 5.22 4.02 5.74
N GLY A 29 5.55 2.78 6.10
CA GLY A 29 5.17 2.15 7.36
C GLY A 29 3.67 2.21 7.60
N ALA A 30 3.31 2.69 8.78
CA ALA A 30 1.96 2.92 9.29
C ALA A 30 1.01 3.70 8.35
N ALA A 31 1.53 4.46 7.38
CA ALA A 31 0.70 5.21 6.44
C ALA A 31 0.02 4.34 5.36
N ILE A 32 0.28 3.03 5.33
CA ILE A 32 -0.30 2.12 4.33
C ILE A 32 -1.83 2.12 4.33
N VAL A 33 -2.49 2.05 5.50
CA VAL A 33 -3.97 2.00 5.60
C VAL A 33 -4.63 3.24 4.99
N PRO A 34 -4.31 4.47 5.42
CA PRO A 34 -4.89 5.66 4.80
C PRO A 34 -4.47 5.80 3.34
N GLY A 35 -3.25 5.39 2.97
CA GLY A 35 -2.77 5.43 1.60
C GLY A 35 -3.53 4.52 0.64
N VAL A 36 -3.75 3.27 1.03
CA VAL A 36 -4.45 2.27 0.21
C VAL A 36 -5.93 2.60 0.08
N LEU A 37 -6.57 3.06 1.17
CA LEU A 37 -7.97 3.52 1.13
C LEU A 37 -8.12 4.75 0.23
N THR A 38 -7.23 5.73 0.35
CA THR A 38 -7.23 6.90 -0.53
C THR A 38 -7.07 6.47 -1.98
N THR A 39 -6.10 5.59 -2.27
CA THR A 39 -5.86 5.11 -3.62
C THR A 39 -7.10 4.39 -4.16
N GLY A 40 -7.67 3.44 -3.41
CA GLY A 40 -8.88 2.71 -3.78
C GLY A 40 -10.04 3.65 -4.12
N LEU A 41 -10.24 4.69 -3.31
CA LEU A 41 -11.33 5.66 -3.48
C LEU A 41 -11.05 6.77 -4.51
N GLN A 42 -9.79 6.96 -4.96
CA GLN A 42 -9.40 8.05 -5.84
C GLN A 42 -8.74 7.55 -7.13
N SER A 43 -9.50 7.55 -8.21
CA SER A 43 -9.09 7.05 -9.54
C SER A 43 -8.00 7.90 -10.22
N ARG A 44 -7.75 9.12 -9.72
CA ARG A 44 -6.67 9.99 -10.18
C ARG A 44 -5.29 9.51 -9.76
N ILE A 45 -5.19 8.75 -8.66
CA ILE A 45 -3.94 8.07 -8.30
C ILE A 45 -3.78 6.89 -9.27
N LYS A 46 -2.76 6.93 -10.12
CA LYS A 46 -2.49 5.90 -11.13
C LYS A 46 -1.53 4.82 -10.66
N ARG A 47 -0.78 5.08 -9.59
CA ARG A 47 0.16 4.14 -8.99
C ARG A 47 0.19 4.28 -7.47
N PHE A 48 0.25 3.15 -6.78
CA PHE A 48 0.47 3.08 -5.34
C PHE A 48 1.82 2.47 -5.01
N VAL A 49 2.50 3.02 -4.02
CA VAL A 49 3.76 2.49 -3.49
C VAL A 49 3.67 2.49 -1.97
N ALA A 50 3.93 1.34 -1.36
CA ALA A 50 4.03 1.18 0.08
C ALA A 50 5.45 0.72 0.44
N LEU A 51 6.17 1.54 1.20
CA LEU A 51 7.53 1.27 1.67
C LEU A 51 7.48 0.84 3.14
N ASP A 52 8.22 -0.21 3.51
CA ASP A 52 8.36 -0.63 4.92
C ASP A 52 7.02 -0.88 5.63
N ALA A 53 5.97 -1.22 4.86
CA ALA A 53 4.62 -1.27 5.39
C ALA A 53 4.34 -2.58 6.14
N PRO A 54 3.65 -2.52 7.29
CA PRO A 54 3.12 -3.74 7.89
C PRO A 54 2.11 -4.36 6.92
N LEU A 55 2.21 -5.66 6.64
CA LEU A 55 1.31 -6.37 5.72
C LEU A 55 0.23 -7.20 6.41
N THR A 56 0.22 -7.18 7.73
CA THR A 56 -0.84 -7.74 8.56
C THR A 56 -0.91 -6.94 9.85
N LEU A 57 -2.11 -6.73 10.37
CA LEU A 57 -2.32 -6.26 11.74
C LEU A 57 -2.42 -7.42 12.74
N ALA A 58 -2.62 -8.65 12.27
CA ALA A 58 -2.67 -9.81 13.15
C ALA A 58 -1.28 -10.07 13.75
N SER A 59 -1.22 -10.20 15.07
CA SER A 59 0.01 -10.59 15.76
C SER A 59 -0.30 -11.24 17.10
N ASP A 60 0.36 -12.37 17.35
CA ASP A 60 0.30 -13.07 18.64
C ASP A 60 1.28 -12.47 19.66
N ARG A 61 2.11 -11.52 19.21
CA ARG A 61 3.09 -10.81 20.02
C ARG A 61 2.64 -9.36 20.17
N ARG A 62 3.10 -8.72 21.24
CA ARG A 62 2.99 -7.26 21.37
C ARG A 62 3.62 -6.60 20.15
N TYR A 63 2.99 -5.53 19.68
CA TYR A 63 3.53 -4.75 18.57
C TYR A 63 4.89 -4.16 18.97
N GLY A 64 5.78 -4.08 17.98
CA GLY A 64 7.10 -3.49 18.15
C GLY A 64 7.02 -1.99 18.44
N ALA A 65 8.19 -1.40 18.69
CA ALA A 65 8.29 0.04 18.84
C ALA A 65 7.95 0.76 17.52
N GLY A 66 7.24 1.89 17.61
CA GLY A 66 6.89 2.72 16.46
C GLY A 66 5.41 3.04 16.39
N GLN A 67 5.05 3.77 15.33
CA GLN A 67 3.63 4.06 15.06
C GLN A 67 2.98 2.84 14.41
N ILE A 68 1.83 2.45 14.94
CA ILE A 68 1.00 1.37 14.42
C ILE A 68 0.24 1.85 13.16
N GLY A 69 -0.03 3.15 13.08
CA GLY A 69 -0.80 3.77 12.01
C GLY A 69 -2.28 3.82 12.30
N ALA A 70 -3.09 3.90 11.24
CA ALA A 70 -4.54 3.92 11.38
C ALA A 70 -5.07 2.49 11.57
N ILE A 71 -5.56 2.20 12.77
CA ILE A 71 -6.43 1.04 13.01
C ILE A 71 -7.87 1.55 13.07
N LEU A 72 -8.74 0.95 12.28
CA LEU A 72 -10.16 1.23 12.32
C LEU A 72 -10.84 0.25 13.30
N PRO A 73 -11.82 0.70 14.10
CA PRO A 73 -12.66 -0.21 14.87
C PRO A 73 -13.26 -1.28 13.97
N GLY A 74 -13.20 -2.55 14.38
CA GLY A 74 -13.71 -3.67 13.58
C GLY A 74 -12.93 -3.98 12.30
N MET A 75 -11.75 -3.38 12.07
CA MET A 75 -11.04 -3.51 10.79
C MET A 75 -10.83 -4.97 10.36
N LEU A 76 -10.28 -5.80 11.24
CA LEU A 76 -10.00 -7.20 10.91
C LEU A 76 -11.26 -8.04 10.69
N SER A 77 -12.36 -7.76 11.41
CA SER A 77 -13.61 -8.50 11.28
C SER A 77 -14.43 -8.05 10.06
N ASP A 78 -14.46 -6.75 9.77
CA ASP A 78 -15.45 -6.14 8.88
C ASP A 78 -14.85 -5.72 7.53
N LEU A 79 -13.59 -5.27 7.53
CA LEU A 79 -12.89 -4.73 6.35
C LEU A 79 -11.80 -5.66 5.83
N GLY A 80 -11.32 -6.55 6.70
CA GLY A 80 -10.19 -7.42 6.45
C GLY A 80 -8.85 -6.81 6.85
N ASP A 81 -7.80 -7.56 6.54
CA ASP A 81 -6.42 -7.21 6.83
C ASP A 81 -5.77 -6.42 5.67
N ILE A 82 -4.52 -5.98 5.86
CA ILE A 82 -3.80 -5.13 4.91
C ILE A 82 -3.74 -5.76 3.50
N GLY A 83 -3.50 -7.06 3.40
CA GLY A 83 -3.50 -7.77 2.11
C GLY A 83 -4.83 -7.69 1.37
N GLN A 84 -5.95 -7.65 2.08
CA GLN A 84 -7.27 -7.44 1.48
C GLN A 84 -7.46 -5.97 1.09
N LEU A 85 -7.05 -5.02 1.93
CA LEU A 85 -7.12 -3.60 1.57
C LEU A 85 -6.30 -3.26 0.33
N VAL A 86 -5.13 -3.89 0.12
CA VAL A 86 -4.30 -3.72 -1.08
C VAL A 86 -5.06 -4.10 -2.36
N SER A 87 -6.01 -5.04 -2.28
CA SER A 87 -6.80 -5.44 -3.44
C SER A 87 -7.71 -4.33 -3.98
N LEU A 88 -8.04 -3.32 -3.15
CA LEU A 88 -8.85 -2.17 -3.56
C LEU A 88 -8.18 -1.30 -4.63
N VAL A 89 -6.87 -1.46 -4.82
CA VAL A 89 -6.11 -0.69 -5.83
C VAL A 89 -6.15 -1.36 -7.21
N ALA A 90 -6.47 -2.66 -7.27
CA ALA A 90 -6.52 -3.41 -8.51
C ALA A 90 -7.43 -2.72 -9.56
N PRO A 91 -7.07 -2.73 -10.86
CA PRO A 91 -5.89 -3.35 -11.46
C PRO A 91 -4.64 -2.46 -11.53
N ARG A 92 -4.63 -1.30 -10.85
CA ARG A 92 -3.57 -0.27 -11.02
C ARG A 92 -2.21 -0.74 -10.50
N PRO A 93 -1.09 -0.25 -11.06
CA PRO A 93 0.26 -0.45 -10.52
C PRO A 93 0.36 -0.23 -9.02
N THR A 94 0.68 -1.31 -8.30
CA THR A 94 0.93 -1.31 -6.85
C THR A 94 2.27 -1.93 -6.57
N TRP A 95 3.09 -1.24 -5.78
CA TRP A 95 4.40 -1.70 -5.34
C TRP A 95 4.43 -1.84 -3.82
N ILE A 96 4.69 -3.05 -3.35
CA ILE A 96 5.01 -3.33 -1.95
C ILE A 96 6.52 -3.51 -1.84
N VAL A 97 7.19 -2.61 -1.13
CA VAL A 97 8.65 -2.61 -1.01
C VAL A 97 9.03 -2.86 0.44
N ALA A 98 9.75 -3.95 0.67
CA ALA A 98 10.23 -4.37 1.99
C ALA A 98 9.09 -4.43 3.02
N GLY A 99 8.07 -5.25 2.75
CA GLY A 99 6.95 -5.46 3.67
C GLY A 99 7.42 -5.97 5.03
N LYS A 100 6.72 -5.57 6.09
CA LYS A 100 7.09 -5.84 7.49
C LYS A 100 5.98 -6.55 8.26
N ASN A 101 6.36 -7.16 9.38
CA ASN A 101 5.39 -7.58 10.41
C ASN A 101 5.12 -6.45 11.42
N MET A 102 4.26 -6.72 12.41
CA MET A 102 3.94 -5.77 13.48
C MET A 102 5.08 -5.52 14.47
N GLN A 103 6.16 -6.29 14.40
CA GLN A 103 7.40 -6.06 15.15
C GLN A 103 8.38 -5.14 14.40
N GLY A 104 8.09 -4.78 13.15
CA GLY A 104 8.96 -3.96 12.31
C GLY A 104 10.07 -4.74 11.61
N GLU A 105 10.01 -6.07 11.67
CA GLU A 105 10.95 -6.98 11.02
C GLU A 105 10.56 -7.15 9.55
N ASP A 106 11.55 -7.25 8.66
CA ASP A 106 11.31 -7.48 7.24
C ASP A 106 10.74 -8.90 7.03
N LEU A 107 9.67 -9.01 6.26
CA LEU A 107 9.06 -10.29 5.93
C LEU A 107 9.94 -11.05 4.93
N ASP A 108 10.07 -12.37 5.15
CA ASP A 108 10.67 -13.25 4.16
C ASP A 108 9.74 -13.47 2.96
N ARG A 109 10.25 -14.16 1.94
CA ARG A 109 9.51 -14.40 0.69
C ARG A 109 8.19 -15.15 0.94
N LYS A 110 8.20 -16.14 1.82
CA LYS A 110 7.03 -16.98 2.08
C LYS A 110 5.93 -16.13 2.73
N LEU A 111 6.28 -15.38 3.77
CA LEU A 111 5.34 -14.52 4.48
C LEU A 111 4.81 -13.38 3.60
N LEU A 112 5.64 -12.84 2.69
CA LEU A 112 5.18 -11.85 1.71
C LEU A 112 4.13 -12.42 0.74
N ILE A 113 4.37 -13.64 0.24
CA ILE A 113 3.42 -14.32 -0.66
C ILE A 113 2.11 -14.58 0.08
N GLU A 114 2.17 -15.13 1.29
CA GLU A 114 0.99 -15.43 2.11
C GLU A 114 0.19 -14.15 2.42
N SER A 115 0.87 -13.09 2.88
CA SER A 115 0.23 -11.81 3.25
C SER A 115 -0.47 -11.11 2.07
N LEU A 116 0.01 -11.33 0.83
CA LEU A 116 -0.51 -10.68 -0.37
C LEU A 116 -1.30 -11.62 -1.28
N ALA A 117 -1.53 -12.87 -0.88
CA ALA A 117 -2.20 -13.88 -1.70
C ALA A 117 -3.61 -13.44 -2.14
N TYR A 118 -4.35 -12.77 -1.26
CA TYR A 118 -5.67 -12.24 -1.57
C TYR A 118 -5.60 -11.14 -2.65
N ALA A 119 -4.77 -10.11 -2.43
CA ALA A 119 -4.56 -9.06 -3.43
C ALA A 119 -4.12 -9.64 -4.78
N ALA A 120 -3.15 -10.56 -4.78
CA ALA A 120 -2.68 -11.23 -6.00
C ALA A 120 -3.82 -11.94 -6.75
N SER A 121 -4.74 -12.58 -6.03
CA SER A 121 -5.93 -13.22 -6.61
C SER A 121 -6.85 -12.20 -7.28
N ILE A 122 -7.09 -11.05 -6.66
CA ILE A 122 -7.91 -9.98 -7.25
C ILE A 122 -7.23 -9.37 -8.49
N TYR A 123 -5.92 -9.14 -8.45
CA TYR A 123 -5.16 -8.70 -9.64
C TYR A 123 -5.28 -9.71 -10.78
N LYS A 124 -5.14 -11.01 -10.48
CA LYS A 124 -5.31 -12.09 -11.46
C LYS A 124 -6.72 -12.12 -12.05
N MET A 125 -7.77 -11.95 -11.24
CA MET A 125 -9.16 -11.86 -11.71
C MET A 125 -9.37 -10.67 -12.66
N ASN A 126 -8.67 -9.55 -12.41
CA ASN A 126 -8.66 -8.40 -13.29
C ASN A 126 -7.66 -8.52 -14.47
N GLN A 127 -7.09 -9.72 -14.70
CA GLN A 127 -6.10 -9.99 -15.75
C GLN A 127 -4.87 -9.08 -15.70
N SER A 128 -4.53 -8.58 -14.51
CA SER A 128 -3.45 -7.63 -14.28
C SER A 128 -2.26 -8.30 -13.59
N ARG A 129 -1.05 -7.95 -14.02
CA ARG A 129 0.23 -8.35 -13.39
C ARG A 129 0.90 -7.19 -12.65
N GLU A 130 0.12 -6.16 -12.33
CA GLU A 130 0.60 -4.89 -11.80
C GLU A 130 0.70 -4.84 -10.27
N LEU A 131 0.64 -5.99 -9.59
CA LEU A 131 1.01 -6.13 -8.19
C LEU A 131 2.48 -6.56 -8.13
N HIS A 132 3.34 -5.63 -7.75
CA HIS A 132 4.77 -5.81 -7.70
C HIS A 132 5.25 -5.87 -6.24
N VAL A 133 6.12 -6.82 -5.93
CA VAL A 133 6.67 -7.00 -4.58
C VAL A 133 8.19 -6.98 -4.65
N MET A 134 8.82 -6.13 -3.84
CA MET A 134 10.26 -6.09 -3.65
C MET A 134 10.62 -6.52 -2.23
N MET A 135 11.60 -7.41 -2.14
CA MET A 135 12.23 -7.80 -0.87
C MET A 135 13.04 -6.63 -0.27
N ALA A 136 13.51 -6.81 0.97
CA ALA A 136 14.27 -5.79 1.70
C ALA A 136 15.56 -5.31 0.99
N ASP A 137 16.23 -6.18 0.24
CA ASP A 137 17.41 -5.85 -0.57
C ASP A 137 17.10 -4.84 -1.69
N GLY A 138 15.88 -4.91 -2.25
CA GLY A 138 15.37 -3.99 -3.26
C GLY A 138 15.09 -2.58 -2.74
N ARG A 139 15.02 -2.39 -1.41
CA ARG A 139 14.74 -1.11 -0.76
C ARG A 139 15.68 0.01 -1.22
N LYS A 140 16.96 -0.26 -1.49
CA LYS A 140 17.89 0.81 -1.92
C LYS A 140 17.64 1.32 -3.33
N ASN A 141 16.99 0.53 -4.17
CA ASN A 141 16.83 0.79 -5.61
C ASN A 141 15.36 0.97 -6.03
N TRP A 142 14.44 1.12 -5.08
CA TRP A 142 13.00 1.13 -5.35
C TRP A 142 12.61 2.29 -6.26
N LEU A 143 13.14 3.50 -6.02
CA LEU A 143 12.83 4.69 -6.84
C LEU A 143 13.12 4.43 -8.32
N ARG A 144 14.31 3.89 -8.61
CA ARG A 144 14.71 3.54 -9.97
C ARG A 144 13.75 2.49 -10.55
N ARG A 145 13.51 1.39 -9.84
CA ARG A 145 12.64 0.31 -10.35
C ARG A 145 11.18 0.70 -10.55
N VAL A 146 10.67 1.66 -9.77
CA VAL A 146 9.25 2.08 -9.83
C VAL A 146 9.01 3.15 -10.90
N PHE A 147 9.95 4.10 -11.06
CA PHE A 147 9.74 5.29 -11.87
C PHE A 147 10.63 5.40 -13.11
N MET A 148 11.68 4.59 -13.20
CA MET A 148 12.56 4.54 -14.37
C MET A 148 12.40 3.16 -15.04
N PRO A 149 11.75 3.08 -16.21
CA PRO A 149 11.65 1.83 -16.98
C PRO A 149 13.02 1.37 -17.49
#